data_AF-A0A812WM67-F1
#
_entry.id   AF-A0A812WM67-F1
#
_cell.length_a   1.000
_cell.length_b   1.000
_cell.length_c   1.000
_cell.angle_alpha   90.00
_cell.angle_beta   90.00
_cell.angle_gamma   90.00
#
_symmetry.space_group_name_H-M   'P 1'
#
loop_
_entity.id
_entity.type
_entity.pdbx_description
1 polymer ?
#
loop_
_entity_poly.entity_id
_entity_poly.type
_entity_poly.pdbx_seq_one_letter_code
_entity_poly.pdbx_strand_id
1 'polypeptide(L)'
;MRCLLRHVRPTPGRTRALSQTGASQPADARADASDPSRFMRRSYWEEYHENSDLSHEWFLEPSKCLEVLLPTVQTVCASQSSSTKDRDAVRALHIGCGTSTLGIELARSSLTMKSSLHVSNVDFSKNAIEAMRTSRSQSPDAAATLNEWFLADLLSLPFENCHFDLILDKGTFDAFEASDAGRRQDQAG
;
A
#
# COMPACT_ATOMS: atom_id res chain seq x y z
N MET A 1 23.50 -14.40 15.98
CA MET A 1 22.18 -15.07 16.11
C MET A 1 21.82 -15.69 14.77
N ARG A 2 21.71 -17.02 14.69
CA ARG A 2 21.34 -17.76 13.47
C ARG A 2 19.84 -18.09 13.54
N CYS A 3 19.07 -17.64 12.57
CA CYS A 3 17.64 -17.95 12.46
C CYS A 3 17.47 -19.37 11.92
N LEU A 4 16.80 -20.25 12.68
CA LEU A 4 16.42 -21.60 12.26
C LEU A 4 15.07 -21.53 11.54
N LEU A 5 15.07 -21.68 10.22
CA LEU A 5 13.86 -21.99 9.45
C LEU A 5 13.71 -23.52 9.40
N ARG A 6 12.73 -24.07 10.14
CA ARG A 6 12.34 -25.48 10.02
C ARG A 6 11.49 -25.66 8.76
N HIS A 7 11.98 -26.46 7.83
CA HIS A 7 11.20 -27.02 6.72
C HIS A 7 10.09 -27.93 7.26
N VAL A 8 8.84 -27.62 6.93
CA VAL A 8 7.70 -28.53 7.10
C VAL A 8 7.49 -29.23 5.75
N ARG A 9 7.60 -30.57 5.72
CA ARG A 9 7.28 -31.36 4.52
C ARG A 9 5.76 -31.60 4.45
N PRO A 10 5.13 -31.53 3.26
CA PRO A 10 3.73 -31.90 3.12
C PRO A 10 3.55 -33.42 3.12
N THR A 11 2.55 -33.89 3.87
CA THR A 11 2.06 -35.29 3.87
C THR A 11 1.14 -35.54 2.66
N PRO A 12 1.22 -36.69 1.97
CA PRO A 12 0.34 -36.99 0.85
C PRO A 12 -1.00 -37.55 1.35
N GLY A 13 -2.11 -36.89 1.02
CA GLY A 13 -3.44 -37.29 1.42
C GLY A 13 -4.48 -37.13 0.30
N ARG A 14 -4.81 -38.27 -0.33
CA ARG A 14 -6.04 -38.64 -1.05
C ARG A 14 -6.65 -37.66 -2.07
N THR A 15 -6.40 -37.98 -3.33
CA THR A 15 -7.11 -37.53 -4.53
C THR A 15 -8.59 -37.93 -4.50
N ARG A 16 -9.50 -36.98 -4.72
CA ARG A 16 -10.86 -37.25 -5.20
C ARG A 16 -11.06 -36.47 -6.49
N ALA A 17 -11.08 -37.21 -7.60
CA ALA A 17 -11.30 -36.65 -8.93
C ALA A 17 -12.74 -36.10 -9.03
N LEU A 18 -12.86 -34.83 -9.40
CA LEU A 18 -14.10 -34.26 -9.93
C LEU A 18 -13.88 -34.00 -11.41
N SER A 19 -14.62 -34.74 -12.23
CA SER A 19 -14.70 -34.54 -13.67
C SER A 19 -15.29 -33.15 -13.95
N GLN A 20 -14.55 -32.31 -14.67
CA GLN A 20 -15.13 -31.14 -15.33
C GLN A 20 -15.02 -31.31 -16.84
N THR A 21 -16.21 -31.36 -17.43
CA THR A 21 -16.51 -31.29 -18.85
C THR A 21 -15.91 -30.02 -19.46
N GLY A 22 -15.40 -30.16 -20.69
CA GLY A 22 -14.65 -29.15 -21.39
C GLY A 22 -15.43 -27.88 -21.69
N ALA A 23 -14.79 -26.76 -21.37
CA ALA A 23 -14.88 -25.52 -22.12
C ALA A 23 -13.43 -25.01 -22.24
N SER A 24 -12.92 -24.95 -23.46
CA SER A 24 -11.59 -24.41 -23.78
C SER A 24 -11.56 -22.92 -23.42
N GLN A 25 -10.87 -22.59 -22.33
CA GLN A 25 -10.54 -21.22 -21.96
C GLN A 25 -9.46 -20.67 -22.91
N PRO A 26 -9.54 -19.39 -23.33
CA PRO A 26 -8.52 -18.77 -24.16
C PRO A 26 -7.17 -18.73 -23.42
N ALA A 27 -6.09 -18.93 -24.17
CA ALA A 27 -4.77 -19.32 -23.69
C ALA A 27 -3.99 -18.25 -22.88
N ASP A 28 -4.55 -17.06 -22.64
CA ASP A 28 -3.82 -15.93 -22.03
C ASP A 28 -4.25 -15.55 -20.61
N ALA A 29 -5.21 -16.26 -19.99
CA ALA A 29 -5.86 -15.82 -18.75
C ALA A 29 -5.45 -16.59 -17.48
N ARG A 30 -4.18 -17.00 -17.36
CA ARG A 30 -3.63 -17.47 -16.08
C ARG A 30 -2.21 -16.94 -15.91
N ALA A 31 -2.08 -15.68 -15.52
CA ALA A 31 -0.83 -15.21 -14.93
C ALA A 31 -0.50 -16.14 -13.76
N ASP A 32 0.64 -16.83 -13.83
CA ASP A 32 1.10 -17.74 -12.80
C ASP A 32 1.11 -17.00 -11.45
N ALA A 33 0.39 -17.54 -10.46
CA ALA A 33 0.34 -16.96 -9.12
C ALA A 33 1.73 -16.86 -8.46
N SER A 34 2.74 -17.53 -9.03
CA SER A 34 4.12 -17.54 -8.57
C SER A 34 5.07 -16.57 -9.28
N ASP A 35 4.66 -15.87 -10.36
CA ASP A 35 5.52 -14.89 -11.05
C ASP A 35 5.55 -13.55 -10.30
N PRO A 36 6.66 -13.17 -9.65
CA PRO A 36 6.73 -11.91 -8.92
C PRO A 36 6.93 -10.70 -9.85
N SER A 37 7.33 -10.88 -11.12
CA SER A 37 7.51 -9.79 -12.10
C SER A 37 6.22 -8.99 -12.34
N ARG A 38 5.06 -9.60 -12.04
CA ARG A 38 3.74 -8.97 -12.19
C ARG A 38 3.48 -7.84 -11.21
N PHE A 39 4.18 -7.72 -10.09
CA PHE A 39 3.89 -6.65 -9.12
C PHE A 39 4.24 -5.25 -9.65
N MET A 40 4.95 -5.14 -10.77
CA MET A 40 5.15 -3.88 -11.51
C MET A 40 4.09 -3.58 -12.56
N ARG A 41 3.16 -4.51 -12.81
CA ARG A 41 2.10 -4.33 -13.80
C ARG A 41 0.90 -3.68 -13.13
N ARG A 42 0.52 -2.48 -13.57
CA ARG A 42 -0.71 -1.82 -13.11
C ARG A 42 -1.93 -2.73 -13.22
N SER A 43 -2.07 -3.46 -14.34
CA SER A 43 -3.20 -4.36 -14.59
C SER A 43 -3.35 -5.44 -13.52
N TYR A 44 -2.25 -5.95 -12.97
CA TYR A 44 -2.29 -6.92 -11.87
C TYR A 44 -2.97 -6.31 -10.63
N TRP A 45 -2.60 -5.09 -10.27
CA TRP A 45 -3.18 -4.40 -9.12
C TRP A 45 -4.60 -3.91 -9.38
N GLU A 46 -4.94 -3.54 -10.62
CA GLU A 46 -6.32 -3.23 -11.00
C GLU A 46 -7.23 -4.46 -10.82
N GLU A 47 -6.83 -5.62 -11.37
CA GLU A 47 -7.55 -6.88 -11.21
C GLU A 47 -7.64 -7.30 -9.73
N TYR A 48 -6.53 -7.19 -8.99
CA TYR A 48 -6.51 -7.48 -7.57
C TYR A 48 -7.53 -6.64 -6.80
N HIS A 49 -7.54 -5.31 -7.00
CA HIS A 49 -8.44 -4.41 -6.27
C HIS A 49 -9.90 -4.48 -6.73
N GLU A 50 -10.17 -4.93 -7.95
CA GLU A 50 -11.54 -5.22 -8.40
C GLU A 50 -12.14 -6.42 -7.64
N ASN A 51 -11.30 -7.38 -7.24
CA ASN A 51 -11.73 -8.65 -6.66
C ASN A 51 -11.44 -8.79 -5.16
N SER A 52 -10.92 -7.74 -4.51
CA SER A 52 -10.52 -7.79 -3.09
C SER A 52 -11.43 -6.96 -2.20
N ASP A 53 -11.46 -7.32 -0.92
CA ASP A 53 -12.12 -6.51 0.10
C ASP A 53 -11.47 -5.12 0.24
N LEU A 54 -12.30 -4.13 0.55
CA LEU A 54 -11.81 -2.82 0.95
C LEU A 54 -11.05 -2.93 2.28
N SER A 55 -9.97 -2.17 2.44
CA SER A 55 -9.13 -2.16 3.64
C SER A 55 -8.26 -3.42 3.82
N HIS A 56 -7.83 -4.03 2.72
CA HIS A 56 -6.82 -5.09 2.80
C HIS A 56 -5.47 -4.53 3.25
N GLU A 57 -4.85 -5.17 4.24
CA GLU A 57 -3.58 -4.74 4.82
C GLU A 57 -2.47 -5.76 4.52
N TRP A 58 -1.45 -5.30 3.79
CA TRP A 58 -0.22 -6.06 3.59
C TRP A 58 0.76 -5.86 4.76
N PHE A 59 1.44 -6.96 5.13
CA PHE A 59 2.47 -7.08 6.18
C PHE A 59 2.02 -6.83 7.61
N LEU A 60 1.65 -5.58 7.92
CA LEU A 60 1.31 -5.13 9.27
C LEU A 60 0.01 -4.33 9.22
N GLU A 61 -0.78 -4.54 10.26
CA GLU A 61 -1.95 -3.73 10.55
C GLU A 61 -1.54 -2.27 10.83
N PRO A 62 -2.39 -1.29 10.50
CA PRO A 62 -2.13 0.14 10.73
C PRO A 62 -1.73 0.45 12.17
N SER A 63 -2.40 -0.17 13.16
CA SER A 63 -2.09 0.03 14.57
C SER A 63 -0.63 -0.31 14.92
N LYS A 64 -0.10 -1.38 14.33
CA LYS A 64 1.30 -1.79 14.51
C LYS A 64 2.27 -0.89 13.79
N CYS A 65 1.88 -0.36 12.63
CA CYS A 65 2.68 0.66 11.96
C CYS A 65 2.77 1.93 12.81
N LEU A 66 1.66 2.37 13.39
CA LEU A 66 1.61 3.60 14.20
C LEU A 66 2.44 3.51 15.49
N GLU A 67 2.50 2.34 16.13
CA GLU A 67 3.41 2.11 17.28
C GLU A 67 4.87 2.51 16.96
N VAL A 68 5.29 2.34 15.70
CA VAL A 68 6.64 2.66 15.23
C VAL A 68 6.73 4.07 14.62
N LEU A 69 5.70 4.51 13.90
CA LEU A 69 5.71 5.78 13.15
C LEU A 69 5.53 7.00 14.04
N LEU A 70 4.70 6.90 15.09
CA LEU A 70 4.27 8.07 15.86
C LEU A 70 5.42 8.86 16.52
N PRO A 71 6.48 8.25 17.10
CA PRO A 71 7.60 9.01 17.65
C PRO A 71 8.30 9.91 16.61
N THR A 72 8.47 9.41 15.39
CA THR A 72 9.06 10.18 14.28
C THR A 72 8.14 11.31 13.84
N VAL A 73 6.85 11.01 13.68
CA VAL A 73 5.82 12.00 13.31
C VAL A 73 5.77 13.12 14.33
N GLN A 74 5.78 12.80 15.63
CA GLN A 74 5.81 13.77 16.72
C GLN A 74 7.05 14.67 16.64
N THR A 75 8.22 14.10 16.36
CA THR A 75 9.47 14.85 16.21
C THR A 75 9.38 15.86 15.07
N VAL A 76 8.85 15.44 13.91
CA VAL A 76 8.65 16.33 12.75
C VAL A 76 7.64 17.44 13.06
N CYS A 77 6.48 17.10 13.63
CA CYS A 77 5.46 18.08 14.03
C CYS A 77 6.00 19.10 15.05
N ALA A 78 6.83 18.67 16.01
CA ALA A 78 7.44 19.55 16.99
C ALA A 78 8.47 20.50 16.35
N SER A 79 9.28 20.00 15.40
CA SER A 79 10.28 20.80 14.70
C SER A 79 9.66 21.96 13.89
N GLN A 80 8.52 21.71 13.23
CA GLN A 80 7.78 22.72 12.47
C GLN A 80 7.12 23.78 13.39
N SER A 81 6.78 23.42 14.62
CA SER A 81 6.13 24.33 15.59
C SER A 81 7.04 25.44 16.14
N SER A 82 8.36 25.35 15.89
CA SER A 82 9.37 26.29 16.40
C SER A 82 9.71 27.44 15.45
N SER A 83 9.21 27.40 14.21
CA SER A 83 9.36 28.45 13.20
C SER A 83 8.22 29.47 13.33
N THR A 84 8.53 30.76 13.42
CA THR A 84 7.58 31.87 13.69
C THR A 84 6.74 32.31 12.47
N LYS A 85 6.66 31.48 11.41
CA LYS A 85 5.76 31.70 10.28
C LYS A 85 4.51 30.85 10.48
N ASP A 86 3.37 31.31 9.95
CA ASP A 86 2.07 30.60 9.99
C ASP A 86 2.28 29.09 9.88
N ARG A 87 1.66 28.34 10.82
CA ARG A 87 1.85 26.89 10.91
C ARG A 87 1.20 26.20 9.72
N ASP A 88 1.97 25.96 8.68
CA ASP A 88 1.58 24.98 7.68
C ASP A 88 1.50 23.60 8.35
N ALA A 89 0.47 22.84 8.00
CA ALA A 89 0.34 21.48 8.47
C ALA A 89 1.48 20.61 7.93
N VAL A 90 1.93 19.63 8.73
CA VAL A 90 2.90 18.63 8.26
C VAL A 90 2.29 17.86 7.09
N ARG A 91 3.05 17.71 6.00
CA ARG A 91 2.60 17.01 4.80
C ARG A 91 3.27 15.65 4.73
N ALA A 92 2.47 14.59 4.82
CA ALA A 92 2.92 13.22 4.67
C ALA A 92 2.48 12.66 3.31
N LEU A 93 3.37 11.89 2.67
CA LEU A 93 3.07 11.13 1.45
C LEU A 93 3.07 9.64 1.78
N HIS A 94 1.97 8.95 1.53
CA HIS A 94 1.87 7.49 1.62
C HIS A 94 1.90 6.91 0.21
N ILE A 95 3.04 6.34 -0.17
CA ILE A 95 3.25 5.77 -1.52
C ILE A 95 2.77 4.33 -1.59
N GLY A 96 2.23 3.94 -2.76
CA GLY A 96 1.64 2.62 -2.99
C GLY A 96 0.57 2.28 -1.96
N CYS A 97 -0.33 3.25 -1.70
CA CYS A 97 -1.24 3.16 -0.57
C CYS A 97 -2.26 2.01 -0.68
N GLY A 98 -2.49 1.49 -1.89
CA GLY A 98 -3.55 0.52 -2.18
C GLY A 98 -4.88 0.94 -1.57
N THR A 99 -5.52 0.01 -0.87
CA THR A 99 -6.71 0.26 -0.05
C THR A 99 -6.41 0.32 1.45
N SER A 100 -5.13 0.45 1.83
CA SER A 100 -4.73 0.50 3.24
C SER A 100 -5.33 1.71 3.96
N THR A 101 -5.70 1.49 5.21
CA THR A 101 -6.23 2.52 6.11
C THR A 101 -5.14 3.26 6.88
N LEU A 102 -3.85 2.93 6.67
CA LEU A 102 -2.72 3.53 7.37
C LEU A 102 -2.71 5.07 7.34
N GLY A 103 -2.94 5.68 6.17
CA GLY A 103 -2.99 7.14 6.05
C GLY A 103 -4.11 7.77 6.87
N ILE A 104 -5.27 7.12 6.92
CA ILE A 104 -6.43 7.56 7.71
C ILE A 104 -6.11 7.46 9.20
N GLU A 105 -5.58 6.32 9.64
CA GLU A 105 -5.24 6.10 11.05
C GLU A 105 -4.12 7.04 11.53
N LEU A 106 -3.17 7.39 10.65
CA LEU A 106 -2.14 8.38 10.95
C LEU A 106 -2.74 9.78 11.13
N ALA A 107 -3.61 10.21 10.22
CA ALA A 107 -4.30 11.50 10.35
C ALA A 107 -5.22 11.54 11.59
N ARG A 108 -5.86 10.43 11.94
CA ARG A 108 -6.66 10.36 13.18
C ARG A 108 -5.79 10.48 14.43
N SER A 109 -4.61 9.86 14.40
CA SER A 109 -3.65 9.95 15.50
C SER A 109 -3.12 11.39 15.65
N SER A 110 -2.89 12.11 14.55
CA SER A 110 -2.42 13.51 14.60
C SER A 110 -3.44 14.45 15.23
N LEU A 111 -4.74 14.26 14.94
CA LEU A 111 -5.84 14.99 15.59
C LEU A 111 -5.82 14.80 17.11
N THR A 112 -5.60 13.57 17.57
CA THR A 112 -5.51 13.26 19.01
C THR A 112 -4.28 13.91 19.66
N MET A 113 -3.17 13.99 18.92
CA MET A 113 -1.93 14.65 19.36
C MET A 113 -1.97 16.18 19.22
N LYS A 114 -3.08 16.77 18.77
CA LYS A 114 -3.23 18.22 18.49
C LYS A 114 -2.14 18.75 17.53
N SER A 115 -1.71 17.90 16.59
CA SER A 115 -0.77 18.24 15.54
C SER A 115 -1.53 18.30 14.21
N SER A 116 -1.26 19.32 13.39
CA SER A 116 -1.86 19.39 12.05
C SER A 116 -1.02 18.57 11.08
N LEU A 117 -1.60 17.50 10.52
CA LEU A 117 -0.94 16.62 9.56
C LEU A 117 -1.95 16.25 8.46
N HIS A 118 -1.57 16.49 7.20
CA HIS A 118 -2.31 16.05 6.02
C HIS A 118 -1.58 14.87 5.36
N VAL A 119 -2.34 13.89 4.89
CA VAL A 119 -1.80 12.71 4.21
C VAL A 119 -2.25 12.69 2.75
N SER A 120 -1.30 12.78 1.84
CA SER A 120 -1.49 12.47 0.43
C SER A 120 -1.22 10.97 0.22
N ASN A 121 -2.23 10.24 -0.21
CA ASN A 121 -2.16 8.81 -0.50
C ASN A 121 -2.05 8.61 -2.01
N VAL A 122 -1.02 7.90 -2.47
CA VAL A 122 -0.76 7.70 -3.91
C VAL A 122 -0.76 6.22 -4.24
N ASP A 123 -1.45 5.87 -5.32
CA ASP A 123 -1.35 4.55 -5.92
C ASP A 123 -1.50 4.67 -7.44
N PHE A 124 -0.85 3.78 -8.18
CA PHE A 124 -0.98 3.72 -9.64
C PHE A 124 -2.20 2.92 -10.12
N SER A 125 -2.91 2.23 -9.21
CA SER A 125 -4.12 1.47 -9.48
C SER A 125 -5.33 2.38 -9.35
N LYS A 126 -6.03 2.58 -10.47
CA LYS A 126 -7.27 3.38 -10.50
C LYS A 126 -8.32 2.77 -9.57
N ASN A 127 -8.45 1.45 -9.57
CA ASN A 127 -9.44 0.73 -8.76
C ASN A 127 -9.20 0.96 -7.26
N ALA A 128 -7.95 0.94 -6.80
CA ALA A 128 -7.61 1.25 -5.40
C ALA A 128 -8.02 2.67 -5.01
N ILE A 129 -7.63 3.65 -5.82
CA ILE A 129 -7.88 5.07 -5.57
C ILE A 129 -9.38 5.40 -5.59
N GLU A 130 -10.12 4.85 -6.57
CA GLU A 130 -11.57 5.06 -6.66
C GLU A 130 -12.32 4.37 -5.52
N ALA A 131 -11.92 3.16 -5.12
CA ALA A 131 -12.50 2.47 -3.96
C ALA A 131 -12.33 3.29 -2.68
N MET A 132 -11.13 3.83 -2.45
CA MET A 132 -10.85 4.66 -1.28
C MET A 132 -11.61 5.99 -1.32
N ARG A 133 -11.57 6.74 -2.44
CA ARG A 133 -12.33 7.99 -2.57
C ARG A 133 -13.82 7.78 -2.33
N THR A 134 -14.40 6.74 -2.92
CA THR A 134 -15.83 6.42 -2.76
C THR A 134 -16.17 6.12 -1.32
N SER A 135 -15.41 5.21 -0.69
CA SER A 135 -15.61 4.85 0.72
C SER A 135 -15.49 6.04 1.67
N ARG A 136 -14.56 6.96 1.41
CA ARG A 136 -14.27 8.08 2.34
C ARG A 136 -15.12 9.30 2.11
N SER A 137 -15.62 9.53 0.89
CA SER A 137 -16.60 10.60 0.61
C SER A 137 -17.89 10.46 1.43
N GLN A 138 -18.22 9.24 1.88
CA GLN A 138 -19.41 8.93 2.66
C GLN A 138 -19.15 8.85 4.17
N SER A 139 -17.90 9.02 4.61
CA SER A 139 -17.53 8.84 6.02
C SER A 139 -17.71 10.14 6.82
N PRO A 140 -18.34 10.09 8.01
CA PRO A 140 -18.40 11.24 8.92
C PRO A 140 -17.08 11.48 9.68
N ASP A 141 -16.05 10.69 9.41
CA ASP A 141 -14.78 10.75 10.12
C ASP A 141 -13.95 11.97 9.73
N ALA A 142 -13.66 12.84 10.70
CA ALA A 142 -12.82 14.03 10.49
C ALA A 142 -11.40 13.69 10.03
N ALA A 143 -10.89 12.48 10.30
CA ALA A 143 -9.59 12.07 9.77
C ALA A 143 -9.62 11.88 8.25
N ALA A 144 -10.78 11.56 7.67
CA ALA A 144 -10.93 11.38 6.23
C ALA A 144 -10.74 12.71 5.46
N THR A 145 -11.10 13.85 6.05
CA THR A 145 -10.93 15.17 5.42
C THR A 145 -9.48 15.67 5.44
N LEU A 146 -8.61 15.03 6.24
CA LEU A 146 -7.17 15.26 6.26
C LEU A 146 -6.41 14.32 5.30
N ASN A 147 -7.13 13.49 4.55
CA ASN A 147 -6.57 12.58 3.57
C ASN A 147 -7.00 12.99 2.17
N GLU A 148 -6.04 12.94 1.25
CA GLU A 148 -6.27 13.07 -0.18
C GLU A 148 -5.76 11.82 -0.89
N TRP A 149 -6.36 11.48 -2.03
CA TRP A 149 -5.99 10.31 -2.82
C TRP A 149 -5.65 10.73 -4.24
N PHE A 150 -4.52 10.26 -4.76
CA PHE A 150 -4.01 10.61 -6.08
C PHE A 150 -3.71 9.35 -6.87
N LEU A 151 -4.24 9.29 -8.09
CA LEU A 151 -3.83 8.31 -9.08
C LEU A 151 -2.54 8.81 -9.72
N ALA A 152 -1.41 8.19 -9.40
CA ALA A 152 -0.13 8.55 -9.98
C ALA A 152 0.86 7.38 -10.00
N ASP A 153 1.79 7.44 -10.95
CA ASP A 153 2.97 6.58 -10.96
C ASP A 153 4.03 7.17 -10.01
N LEU A 154 4.61 6.35 -9.14
CA LEU A 154 5.64 6.78 -8.19
C LEU A 154 6.93 7.24 -8.88
N LEU A 155 7.19 6.77 -10.11
CA LEU A 155 8.32 7.24 -10.91
C LEU A 155 8.05 8.58 -11.59
N SER A 156 6.82 9.11 -11.50
CA SER A 156 6.40 10.37 -12.10
C SER A 156 5.31 11.05 -11.24
N LEU A 157 5.67 11.40 -10.01
CA LEU A 157 4.76 12.04 -9.05
C LEU A 157 4.34 13.46 -9.47
N PRO A 158 3.07 13.86 -9.27
CA PRO A 158 2.55 15.18 -9.67
C PRO A 158 2.77 16.26 -8.59
N PHE A 159 3.90 16.20 -7.86
CA PHE A 159 4.19 17.11 -6.77
C PHE A 159 5.47 17.90 -7.04
N GLU A 160 5.54 19.10 -6.48
CA GLU A 160 6.75 19.92 -6.54
C GLU A 160 7.88 19.32 -5.71
N ASN A 161 9.11 19.73 -6.00
CA ASN A 161 10.26 19.35 -5.18
C ASN A 161 10.08 19.84 -3.74
N CYS A 162 10.53 19.04 -2.77
CA CYS A 162 10.44 19.37 -1.34
C CYS A 162 9.00 19.65 -0.85
N HIS A 163 8.00 18.99 -1.46
CA HIS A 163 6.59 19.17 -1.09
C HIS A 163 6.18 18.41 0.20
N PHE A 164 6.89 17.35 0.59
CA PHE A 164 6.53 16.53 1.76
C PHE A 164 7.59 16.58 2.84
N ASP A 165 7.14 16.56 4.09
CA ASP A 165 7.97 16.46 5.28
C ASP A 165 8.25 15.00 5.66
N LEU A 166 7.33 14.10 5.29
CA LEU A 166 7.35 12.68 5.61
C LEU A 166 6.94 11.85 4.40
N ILE A 167 7.63 10.73 4.17
CA ILE A 167 7.23 9.73 3.19
C ILE A 167 7.08 8.40 3.92
N LEU A 168 5.95 7.74 3.70
CA LEU A 168 5.58 6.45 4.25
C LEU A 168 5.56 5.44 3.12
N ASP A 169 6.31 4.36 3.29
CA ASP A 169 6.24 3.19 2.44
C ASP A 169 5.90 1.96 3.27
N LYS A 170 4.90 1.20 2.81
CA LYS A 170 4.52 -0.09 3.37
C LYS A 170 4.23 -1.07 2.24
N GLY A 171 5.26 -1.78 1.80
CA GLY A 171 5.12 -2.84 0.81
C GLY A 171 5.34 -2.41 -0.63
N THR A 172 5.50 -1.11 -0.91
CA THR A 172 5.72 -0.65 -2.29
C THR A 172 7.11 -1.04 -2.75
N PHE A 173 8.16 -0.75 -1.96
CA PHE A 173 9.50 -1.20 -2.31
C PHE A 173 9.60 -2.72 -2.42
N ASP A 174 8.89 -3.47 -1.56
CA ASP A 174 8.83 -4.92 -1.66
C ASP A 174 8.26 -5.37 -3.02
N ALA A 175 7.22 -4.70 -3.51
CA ALA A 175 6.65 -4.96 -4.84
C ALA A 175 7.65 -4.65 -5.97
N PHE A 176 8.42 -3.55 -5.86
CA PHE A 176 9.50 -3.22 -6.79
C PHE A 176 10.59 -4.31 -6.81
N GLU A 177 11.12 -4.64 -5.63
CA GLU A 177 12.21 -5.60 -5.46
C GLU A 177 11.80 -7.02 -5.91
N ALA A 178 10.61 -7.48 -5.51
CA ALA A 178 10.08 -8.77 -5.93
C ALA A 178 9.95 -8.85 -7.45
N SER A 179 9.46 -7.78 -8.08
CA SER A 179 9.31 -7.75 -9.53
C SER A 179 10.63 -7.75 -10.26
N ASP A 180 11.61 -7.00 -9.76
CA ASP A 180 12.94 -6.97 -10.35
C ASP A 180 13.66 -8.31 -10.22
N ALA A 181 13.52 -8.98 -9.06
CA ALA A 181 14.00 -10.34 -8.87
C ALA A 181 13.38 -11.32 -9.87
N GLY A 182 12.06 -11.22 -10.12
CA GLY A 182 11.36 -12.03 -11.13
C GLY A 182 11.93 -11.83 -12.54
N ARG A 183 12.03 -10.57 -12.99
CA ARG A 183 12.57 -10.25 -14.33
C ARG A 183 13.99 -10.78 -14.55
N ARG A 184 14.84 -10.73 -13.53
CA ARG A 184 16.22 -11.25 -13.62
C ARG A 184 16.26 -12.78 -13.74
N GLN A 185 15.32 -13.48 -13.11
CA GLN A 185 15.22 -14.94 -13.24
C GLN A 185 14.79 -15.34 -14.66
N ASP A 186 13.83 -14.60 -15.25
CA ASP A 186 13.37 -14.85 -16.62
C ASP A 186 14.46 -14.61 -17.68
N GLN A 187 15.37 -13.66 -17.45
CA GLN A 187 16.48 -13.37 -18.36
C GLN A 187 17.66 -14.34 -18.23
N ALA A 188 17.71 -15.14 -17.16
CA ALA A 188 18.79 -16.08 -16.89
C ALA A 188 18.47 -17.53 -17.30
N GLY A 189 17.23 -17.81 -17.73
CA GLY A 189 16.77 -19.10 -18.25
C GLY A 189 16.77 -19.13 -19.78
#